data_AF-A0A3A0DHV2-F1
#
_entry.id   AF-A0A3A0DHV2-F1
#
_cell.length_a   1.000
_cell.length_b   1.000
_cell.length_c   1.000
_cell.angle_alpha   90.00
_cell.angle_beta   90.00
_cell.angle_gamma   90.00
#
_symmetry.space_group_name_H-M   'P 1'
#
loop_
_entity.id
_entity.type
_entity.pdbx_description
1 polymer ?
#
loop_
_entity_poly.entity_id
_entity_poly.type
_entity_poly.pdbx_seq_one_letter_code
_entity_poly.pdbx_strand_id
1 'polypeptide(L)'
;MLVLAIFVSACSTQKSATVDGKNIQIIFDDKLHSKVVAKLEGRAVEVGDFSASEFVVISGNEVKDFAFEGQRQENLDDAIGKGKKYLLTGSNAALRKEIAVSLYDDFPSMAVCQVSYTNTGDAEVSIDGWTNNHYTISATAAGEPRFWSYQSGSYESRADWVLPLKAGFSQENFMGMNASDYGGGTPVVDVWNRNVGIGVGHLEMAPKLISLPVSMMDSTSASLGVQFKMKKTLKAGESLITLPTFVSVHRGDYFQTLADYRRLMIKKGIAFHEPPASTYEPEWCAWGYERKFTMDQVVNTLPMA
;
A
#
# COMPACT_ATOMS: atom_id res chain seq x y z
N MET A 1 -40.61 -49.55 -10.37
CA MET A 1 -39.45 -48.88 -10.97
C MET A 1 -39.28 -47.54 -10.27
N LEU A 2 -38.31 -47.43 -9.36
CA LEU A 2 -37.97 -46.18 -8.69
C LEU A 2 -36.85 -45.52 -9.50
N VAL A 3 -37.13 -44.39 -10.14
CA VAL A 3 -36.12 -43.63 -10.90
C VAL A 3 -35.33 -42.79 -9.92
N LEU A 4 -34.08 -43.17 -9.70
CA LEU A 4 -33.12 -42.43 -8.88
C LEU A 4 -32.57 -41.27 -9.72
N ALA A 5 -33.00 -40.04 -9.41
CA ALA A 5 -32.46 -38.84 -10.02
C ALA A 5 -31.09 -38.52 -9.40
N ILE A 6 -30.03 -38.72 -10.16
CA ILE A 6 -28.67 -38.33 -9.78
C ILE A 6 -28.52 -36.85 -10.11
N PHE A 7 -28.53 -36.00 -9.07
CA PHE A 7 -28.09 -34.61 -9.19
C PHE A 7 -26.57 -34.58 -9.31
N VAL A 8 -26.08 -34.40 -10.54
CA VAL A 8 -24.68 -34.06 -10.78
C VAL A 8 -24.50 -32.58 -10.42
N SER A 9 -23.97 -32.32 -9.22
CA SER A 9 -23.52 -30.98 -8.85
C SER A 9 -22.27 -30.67 -9.67
N ALA A 10 -22.42 -29.84 -10.70
CA ALA A 10 -21.30 -29.28 -11.43
C ALA A 10 -20.56 -28.32 -10.48
N CYS A 11 -19.51 -28.82 -9.84
CA CYS A 11 -18.56 -27.99 -9.12
C CYS A 11 -17.81 -27.17 -10.18
N SER A 12 -18.29 -25.96 -10.48
CA SER A 12 -17.51 -25.01 -11.26
C SER A 12 -16.25 -24.74 -10.46
N THR A 13 -15.10 -25.26 -10.90
CA THR A 13 -13.81 -24.88 -10.35
C THR A 13 -13.64 -23.38 -10.61
N GLN A 14 -13.89 -22.57 -9.58
CA GLN A 14 -13.69 -21.12 -9.64
C GLN A 14 -12.23 -20.87 -10.00
N LYS A 15 -11.99 -20.12 -11.07
CA LYS A 15 -10.62 -19.81 -11.49
C LYS A 15 -10.00 -18.92 -10.40
N SER A 16 -8.84 -19.33 -9.91
CA SER A 16 -8.07 -18.55 -8.95
C SER A 16 -6.60 -18.58 -9.34
N ALA A 17 -5.87 -17.55 -8.92
CA ALA A 17 -4.43 -17.48 -9.07
C ALA A 17 -3.79 -17.28 -7.71
N THR A 18 -2.58 -17.80 -7.54
CA THR A 18 -1.84 -17.67 -6.28
C THR A 18 -0.44 -17.13 -6.57
N VAL A 19 -0.05 -16.11 -5.84
CA VAL A 19 1.33 -15.61 -5.76
C VAL A 19 1.88 -16.09 -4.43
N ASP A 20 2.80 -17.05 -4.48
CA ASP A 20 3.30 -17.74 -3.28
C ASP A 20 4.75 -17.34 -2.96
N GLY A 21 4.91 -16.49 -1.95
CA GLY A 21 6.21 -16.07 -1.41
C GLY A 21 6.62 -16.85 -0.17
N LYS A 22 7.71 -16.46 0.48
CA LYS A 22 8.18 -17.16 1.68
C LYS A 22 7.27 -16.89 2.89
N ASN A 23 7.07 -15.61 3.22
CA ASN A 23 6.28 -15.19 4.37
C ASN A 23 4.94 -14.55 3.98
N ILE A 24 4.69 -14.33 2.69
CA ILE A 24 3.47 -13.72 2.17
C ILE A 24 2.91 -14.57 1.03
N GLN A 25 1.59 -14.71 0.99
CA GLN A 25 0.85 -15.27 -0.13
C GLN A 25 -0.28 -14.32 -0.51
N ILE A 26 -0.50 -14.12 -1.80
CA ILE A 26 -1.62 -13.33 -2.32
C ILE A 26 -2.45 -14.25 -3.22
N ILE A 27 -3.74 -14.36 -2.91
CA ILE A 27 -4.68 -15.20 -3.65
C ILE A 27 -5.62 -14.27 -4.41
N PHE A 28 -5.83 -14.53 -5.69
CA PHE A 28 -6.74 -13.80 -6.56
C PHE A 28 -7.94 -14.66 -6.96
N ASP A 29 -9.13 -14.08 -6.96
CA ASP A 29 -10.36 -14.73 -7.43
C ASP A 29 -10.59 -14.54 -8.94
N ASP A 30 -11.75 -14.98 -9.43
CA ASP A 30 -12.14 -14.91 -10.83
C ASP A 30 -12.42 -13.48 -11.32
N LYS A 31 -12.44 -12.49 -10.42
CA LYS A 31 -12.61 -11.06 -10.69
C LYS A 31 -11.34 -10.24 -10.46
N LEU A 32 -10.20 -10.90 -10.23
CA LEU A 32 -8.94 -10.27 -9.82
C LEU A 32 -9.07 -9.45 -8.52
N HIS A 33 -10.03 -9.77 -7.66
CA HIS A 33 -9.95 -9.34 -6.26
C HIS A 33 -8.93 -10.21 -5.55
N SER A 34 -8.25 -9.65 -4.55
CA SER A 34 -7.23 -10.39 -3.82
C SER A 34 -7.40 -10.35 -2.31
N LYS A 35 -6.86 -11.38 -1.66
CA LYS A 35 -6.63 -11.43 -0.22
C LYS A 35 -5.19 -11.79 0.09
N VAL A 36 -4.71 -11.32 1.23
CA VAL A 36 -3.34 -11.56 1.71
C VAL A 36 -3.35 -12.58 2.84
N VAL A 37 -2.43 -13.53 2.78
CA VAL A 37 -2.16 -14.51 3.82
C VAL A 37 -0.72 -14.34 4.29
N ALA A 38 -0.56 -14.08 5.59
CA ALA A 38 0.74 -14.02 6.24
C ALA A 38 1.17 -15.44 6.65
N LYS A 39 2.35 -15.87 6.20
CA LYS A 39 2.97 -17.18 6.49
C LYS A 39 4.13 -17.00 7.47
N LEU A 40 3.82 -16.56 8.69
CA LEU A 40 4.80 -16.16 9.70
C LEU A 40 4.93 -17.24 10.78
N GLU A 41 6.17 -17.54 11.20
CA GLU A 41 6.46 -18.48 12.29
C GLU A 41 5.79 -19.87 12.10
N GLY A 42 5.67 -20.34 10.85
CA GLY A 42 5.04 -21.63 10.54
C GLY A 42 3.51 -21.63 10.65
N ARG A 43 2.87 -20.45 10.78
CA ARG A 43 1.41 -20.28 10.77
C ARG A 43 0.98 -19.49 9.54
N ALA A 44 -0.14 -19.89 8.95
CA ALA A 44 -0.84 -19.11 7.93
C ALA A 44 -1.99 -18.34 8.60
N VAL A 45 -1.99 -17.02 8.47
CA VAL A 45 -3.02 -16.13 9.00
C VAL A 45 -3.58 -15.33 7.84
N GLU A 46 -4.87 -15.49 7.56
CA GLU A 46 -5.56 -14.61 6.61
C GLU A 46 -5.65 -13.22 7.22
N VAL A 47 -5.17 -12.21 6.51
CA VAL A 47 -5.21 -10.82 6.97
C VAL A 47 -6.66 -10.32 6.95
N GLY A 48 -7.39 -10.64 5.89
CA GLY A 48 -8.82 -10.38 5.73
C GLY A 48 -9.36 -11.07 4.48
N ASP A 49 -10.60 -10.74 4.11
CA ASP A 49 -11.29 -11.34 2.96
C ASP A 49 -10.83 -10.77 1.61
N PHE A 50 -11.34 -11.35 0.52
CA PHE A 50 -11.12 -10.85 -0.83
C PHE A 50 -11.63 -9.42 -0.98
N SER A 51 -10.83 -8.57 -1.59
CA SER A 51 -11.16 -7.18 -1.86
C SER A 51 -10.64 -6.75 -3.22
N ALA A 52 -11.27 -5.74 -3.83
CA ALA A 52 -10.73 -5.08 -5.01
C ALA A 52 -9.47 -4.30 -4.59
N SER A 53 -8.32 -4.97 -4.63
CA SER A 53 -7.03 -4.44 -4.20
C SER A 53 -6.44 -3.47 -5.21
N GLU A 54 -6.67 -3.69 -6.51
CA GLU A 54 -6.21 -2.83 -7.61
C GLU A 54 -7.38 -2.43 -8.52
N PHE A 55 -7.69 -1.13 -8.57
CA PHE A 55 -8.77 -0.59 -9.40
C PHE A 55 -8.49 0.84 -9.89
N VAL A 56 -9.18 1.23 -10.97
CA VAL A 56 -9.14 2.59 -11.53
C VAL A 56 -10.45 3.31 -11.32
N VAL A 57 -10.41 4.64 -11.36
CA VAL A 57 -11.59 5.49 -11.40
C VAL A 57 -11.77 6.03 -12.82
N ILE A 58 -12.91 5.74 -13.45
CA ILE A 58 -13.27 6.21 -14.79
C ILE A 58 -14.48 7.12 -14.69
N SER A 59 -14.32 8.39 -15.07
CA SER A 59 -15.38 9.39 -15.00
C SER A 59 -16.06 9.43 -13.63
N GLY A 60 -15.26 9.39 -12.56
CA GLY A 60 -15.71 9.35 -11.17
C GLY A 60 -16.21 8.00 -10.65
N ASN A 61 -16.29 6.95 -11.47
CA ASN A 61 -16.77 5.62 -11.06
C ASN A 61 -15.62 4.63 -10.86
N GLU A 62 -15.64 3.90 -9.76
CA GLU A 62 -14.66 2.84 -9.50
C GLU A 62 -14.92 1.62 -10.38
N VAL A 63 -13.89 1.18 -11.11
CA VAL A 63 -13.93 -0.01 -11.95
C VAL A 63 -13.05 -1.08 -11.32
N LYS A 64 -13.70 -2.02 -10.63
CA LYS A 64 -13.07 -3.01 -9.73
C LYS A 64 -12.95 -4.40 -10.34
N ASP A 65 -14.03 -4.88 -10.94
CA ASP A 65 -14.17 -6.24 -11.44
C ASP A 65 -13.49 -6.42 -12.80
N PHE A 66 -12.56 -7.38 -12.89
CA PHE A 66 -11.90 -7.79 -14.13
C PHE A 66 -11.84 -9.31 -14.18
N ALA A 67 -12.46 -9.91 -15.19
CA ALA A 67 -12.49 -11.35 -15.35
C ALA A 67 -11.07 -11.90 -15.51
N PHE A 68 -10.66 -12.82 -14.63
CA PHE A 68 -9.33 -13.43 -14.66
C PHE A 68 -9.15 -14.28 -15.93
N GLU A 69 -8.07 -13.99 -16.66
CA GLU A 69 -7.74 -14.63 -17.94
C GLU A 69 -6.56 -15.59 -17.81
N GLY A 70 -5.54 -15.23 -17.02
CA GLY A 70 -4.37 -16.08 -16.86
C GLY A 70 -3.31 -15.51 -15.93
N GLN A 71 -2.37 -16.38 -15.56
CA GLN A 71 -1.19 -16.06 -14.77
C GLN A 71 0.03 -16.68 -15.43
N ARG A 72 1.14 -15.94 -15.48
CA ARG A 72 2.47 -16.49 -15.76
C ARG A 72 3.47 -16.11 -14.67
N GLN A 73 4.50 -16.92 -14.54
CA GLN A 73 5.58 -16.72 -13.57
C GLN A 73 6.91 -16.67 -14.33
N GLU A 74 7.77 -15.74 -13.93
CA GLU A 74 9.08 -15.52 -14.50
C GLU A 74 10.11 -15.42 -13.36
N ASN A 75 11.37 -15.78 -13.67
CA ASN A 75 12.48 -15.50 -12.76
C ASN A 75 12.75 -13.99 -12.76
N LEU A 76 13.08 -13.45 -11.59
CA LEU A 76 13.43 -12.04 -11.42
C LEU A 76 14.89 -11.94 -10.98
N ASP A 77 15.65 -11.08 -11.64
CA ASP A 77 17.01 -10.69 -11.28
C ASP A 77 17.23 -9.25 -11.76
N ASP A 78 17.21 -8.30 -10.83
CA ASP A 78 17.39 -6.88 -11.11
C ASP A 78 18.20 -6.17 -10.00
N ALA A 79 18.25 -4.83 -10.05
CA ALA A 79 19.00 -4.03 -9.07
C ALA A 79 18.50 -4.19 -7.61
N ILE A 80 17.24 -4.58 -7.39
CA ILE A 80 16.70 -4.87 -6.05
C ILE A 80 17.12 -6.27 -5.63
N GLY A 81 17.13 -7.23 -6.55
CA GLY A 81 17.75 -8.53 -6.35
C GLY A 81 17.03 -9.65 -7.07
N LYS A 82 17.21 -10.87 -6.57
CA LYS A 82 16.66 -12.09 -7.13
C LYS A 82 15.29 -12.43 -6.56
N GLY A 83 14.51 -13.18 -7.32
CA GLY A 83 13.29 -13.81 -6.85
C GLY A 83 12.37 -14.24 -7.99
N LYS A 84 11.07 -13.96 -7.84
CA LYS A 84 10.04 -14.34 -8.82
C LYS A 84 9.13 -13.17 -9.14
N LYS A 85 8.73 -13.07 -10.41
CA LYS A 85 7.70 -12.14 -10.87
C LYS A 85 6.50 -12.92 -11.37
N TYR A 86 5.32 -12.58 -10.87
CA TYR A 86 4.04 -13.09 -11.33
C TYR A 86 3.33 -12.02 -12.13
N LEU A 87 2.77 -12.40 -13.26
CA LEU A 87 2.00 -11.53 -14.13
C LEU A 87 0.61 -12.12 -14.27
N LEU A 88 -0.37 -11.44 -13.68
CA LEU A 88 -1.77 -11.80 -13.75
C LEU A 88 -2.46 -10.90 -14.76
N THR A 89 -3.32 -11.46 -15.59
CA THR A 89 -4.07 -10.73 -16.60
C THR A 89 -5.56 -10.98 -16.42
N GLY A 90 -6.35 -9.93 -16.60
CA GLY A 90 -7.79 -10.01 -16.69
C GLY A 90 -8.36 -8.81 -17.42
N SER A 91 -9.62 -8.88 -17.81
CA SER A 91 -10.25 -7.86 -18.63
C SER A 91 -11.69 -7.58 -18.21
N ASN A 92 -12.19 -6.44 -18.64
CA ASN A 92 -13.61 -6.16 -18.71
C ASN A 92 -13.96 -5.61 -20.10
N ALA A 93 -15.15 -5.03 -20.26
CA ALA A 93 -15.62 -4.54 -21.55
C ALA A 93 -14.72 -3.46 -22.19
N ALA A 94 -13.99 -2.67 -21.40
CA ALA A 94 -13.23 -1.52 -21.88
C ALA A 94 -11.71 -1.61 -21.65
N LEU A 95 -11.30 -2.33 -20.61
CA LEU A 95 -9.91 -2.33 -20.15
C LEU A 95 -9.38 -3.75 -19.97
N ARG A 96 -8.12 -3.95 -20.36
CA ARG A 96 -7.28 -5.05 -19.88
C ARG A 96 -6.44 -4.58 -18.70
N LYS A 97 -6.47 -5.32 -17.59
CA LYS A 97 -5.62 -5.15 -16.40
C LYS A 97 -4.50 -6.18 -16.42
N GLU A 98 -3.26 -5.73 -16.24
CA GLU A 98 -2.13 -6.61 -15.92
C GLU A 98 -1.58 -6.23 -14.54
N ILE A 99 -1.50 -7.19 -13.62
CA ILE A 99 -0.92 -7.01 -12.29
C ILE A 99 0.41 -7.75 -12.26
N ALA A 100 1.50 -7.00 -12.14
CA ALA A 100 2.83 -7.54 -11.90
C ALA A 100 3.10 -7.57 -10.39
N VAL A 101 3.30 -8.77 -9.83
CA VAL A 101 3.69 -8.97 -8.43
C VAL A 101 5.10 -9.56 -8.37
N SER A 102 6.03 -8.81 -7.80
CA SER A 102 7.43 -9.21 -7.64
C SER A 102 7.71 -9.58 -6.19
N LEU A 103 8.26 -10.77 -5.99
CA LEU A 103 8.70 -11.29 -4.71
C LEU A 103 10.22 -11.41 -4.76
N TYR A 104 10.91 -10.72 -3.84
CA TYR A 104 12.36 -10.74 -3.75
C TYR A 104 12.82 -11.62 -2.59
N ASP A 105 13.88 -12.39 -2.80
CA ASP A 105 14.43 -13.32 -1.81
C ASP A 105 14.89 -12.58 -0.53
N ASP A 106 15.42 -11.37 -0.69
CA ASP A 106 15.90 -10.51 0.41
C ASP A 106 14.77 -9.84 1.23
N PHE A 107 13.53 -9.89 0.71
CA PHE A 107 12.35 -9.24 1.29
C PHE A 107 11.18 -10.23 1.41
N PRO A 108 11.34 -11.31 2.21
CA PRO A 108 10.43 -12.47 2.19
C PRO A 108 8.99 -12.17 2.63
N SER A 109 8.79 -11.04 3.32
CA SER A 109 7.51 -10.56 3.85
C SER A 109 6.86 -9.47 3.00
N MET A 110 7.49 -9.05 1.90
CA MET A 110 7.02 -7.95 1.07
C MET A 110 6.78 -8.41 -0.38
N ALA A 111 5.66 -7.98 -0.95
CA ALA A 111 5.33 -8.14 -2.36
C ALA A 111 5.24 -6.77 -3.02
N VAL A 112 5.99 -6.57 -4.10
CA VAL A 112 5.98 -5.33 -4.88
C VAL A 112 5.00 -5.47 -6.03
N CYS A 113 4.04 -4.55 -6.13
CA CYS A 113 2.99 -4.54 -7.14
C CYS A 113 3.20 -3.38 -8.14
N GLN A 114 2.94 -3.63 -9.41
CA GLN A 114 2.74 -2.60 -10.42
C GLN A 114 1.63 -3.03 -11.35
N VAL A 115 0.71 -2.11 -11.65
CA VAL A 115 -0.50 -2.42 -12.41
C VAL A 115 -0.48 -1.63 -13.71
N SER A 116 -0.88 -2.27 -14.81
CA SER A 116 -1.18 -1.57 -16.05
C SER A 116 -2.64 -1.76 -16.47
N TYR A 117 -3.20 -0.70 -17.04
CA TYR A 117 -4.54 -0.68 -17.61
C TYR A 117 -4.43 -0.25 -19.07
N THR A 118 -4.74 -1.14 -20.00
CA THR A 118 -4.75 -0.87 -21.44
C THR A 118 -6.17 -0.69 -21.92
N ASN A 119 -6.47 0.39 -22.64
CA ASN A 119 -7.75 0.56 -23.32
C ASN A 119 -7.84 -0.41 -24.51
N THR A 120 -8.78 -1.34 -24.44
CA THR A 120 -9.01 -2.36 -25.48
C THR A 120 -10.24 -2.08 -26.33
N GLY A 121 -11.00 -1.01 -26.02
CA GLY A 121 -12.13 -0.56 -26.82
C GLY A 121 -11.74 0.51 -27.83
N ASP A 122 -12.73 0.96 -28.61
CA ASP A 122 -12.56 1.99 -29.64
C ASP A 122 -12.75 3.42 -29.10
N ALA A 123 -13.46 3.58 -27.99
CA ALA A 123 -13.73 4.86 -27.37
C ALA A 123 -12.60 5.29 -26.43
N GLU A 124 -12.39 6.61 -26.29
CA GLU A 124 -11.47 7.14 -25.30
C GLU A 124 -11.95 6.86 -23.87
N VAL A 125 -11.02 6.56 -22.96
CA VAL A 125 -11.29 6.30 -21.54
C VAL A 125 -10.61 7.36 -20.69
N SER A 126 -11.39 8.14 -19.94
CA SER A 126 -10.86 9.14 -18.99
C SER A 126 -10.62 8.50 -17.62
N ILE A 127 -9.36 8.34 -17.22
CA ILE A 127 -8.95 7.86 -15.91
C ILE A 127 -8.73 9.05 -14.97
N ASP A 128 -9.47 9.07 -13.86
CA ASP A 128 -9.42 10.11 -12.81
C ASP A 128 -8.54 9.72 -11.61
N GLY A 129 -8.05 8.48 -11.59
CA GLY A 129 -7.18 7.99 -10.54
C GLY A 129 -7.11 6.46 -10.51
N TRP A 130 -6.31 5.96 -9.57
CA TRP A 130 -6.19 4.55 -9.30
C TRP A 130 -5.94 4.29 -7.82
N THR A 131 -6.26 3.08 -7.39
CA THR A 131 -6.02 2.55 -6.06
C THR A 131 -5.29 1.21 -6.20
N ASN A 132 -4.20 1.02 -5.44
CA ASN A 132 -3.45 -0.23 -5.36
C ASN A 132 -3.33 -0.70 -3.91
N ASN A 133 -3.11 -2.00 -3.73
CA ASN A 133 -2.93 -2.65 -2.42
C ASN A 133 -4.00 -2.24 -1.39
N HIS A 134 -5.23 -2.04 -1.84
CA HIS A 134 -6.34 -1.73 -0.94
C HIS A 134 -6.83 -3.01 -0.27
N TYR A 135 -6.57 -3.13 1.02
CA TYR A 135 -6.86 -4.33 1.79
C TYR A 135 -7.63 -4.00 3.06
N THR A 136 -8.36 -5.00 3.53
CA THR A 136 -9.02 -4.98 4.83
C THR A 136 -8.31 -5.98 5.74
N ILE A 137 -7.98 -5.56 6.96
CA ILE A 137 -7.55 -6.45 8.04
C ILE A 137 -8.73 -6.70 8.99
N SER A 138 -8.96 -7.97 9.32
CA SER A 138 -10.06 -8.42 10.18
C SER A 138 -9.57 -8.75 11.59
N ALA A 139 -10.38 -8.47 12.61
CA ALA A 139 -10.14 -8.85 13.99
C ALA A 139 -11.16 -9.91 14.44
N THR A 140 -10.71 -11.15 14.57
CA THR A 140 -11.52 -12.28 15.09
C THR A 140 -11.50 -12.37 16.61
N ALA A 141 -10.46 -11.85 17.26
CA ALA A 141 -10.27 -11.92 18.71
C ALA A 141 -10.89 -10.71 19.43
N ALA A 142 -11.40 -10.95 20.65
CA ALA A 142 -11.86 -9.91 21.55
C ALA A 142 -10.68 -9.18 22.21
N GLY A 143 -10.83 -7.87 22.46
CA GLY A 143 -9.87 -7.04 23.18
C GLY A 143 -9.69 -5.66 22.53
N GLU A 144 -9.52 -4.63 23.35
CA GLU A 144 -9.30 -3.25 22.90
C GLU A 144 -7.85 -2.81 23.20
N PRO A 145 -7.21 -2.02 22.31
CA PRO A 145 -7.71 -1.66 20.99
C PRO A 145 -7.62 -2.86 20.03
N ARG A 146 -8.61 -2.98 19.14
CA ARG A 146 -8.63 -4.07 18.14
C ARG A 146 -7.52 -3.96 17.11
N PHE A 147 -7.19 -2.73 16.73
CA PHE A 147 -6.13 -2.42 15.80
C PHE A 147 -5.31 -1.25 16.31
N TRP A 148 -4.01 -1.32 16.06
CA TRP A 148 -3.12 -0.18 16.07
C TRP A 148 -2.78 0.20 14.64
N SER A 149 -2.37 1.46 14.45
CA SER A 149 -1.96 1.95 13.14
C SER A 149 -0.74 2.85 13.23
N TYR A 150 0.03 2.85 12.15
CA TYR A 150 1.07 3.82 11.86
C TYR A 150 0.56 4.75 10.75
N GLN A 151 0.45 6.03 11.09
CA GLN A 151 -0.02 7.11 10.26
C GLN A 151 1.18 7.98 9.86
N SER A 152 1.49 8.06 8.57
CA SER A 152 2.65 8.80 8.12
C SER A 152 2.39 10.24 7.72
N GLY A 153 1.11 10.61 7.52
CA GLY A 153 0.73 11.95 7.10
C GLY A 153 1.02 13.01 8.15
N SER A 154 1.61 14.12 7.73
CA SER A 154 1.83 15.29 8.59
C SER A 154 0.67 16.29 8.49
N TYR A 155 0.14 16.68 9.65
CA TYR A 155 -1.03 17.54 9.81
C TYR A 155 -0.78 18.63 10.87
N GLU A 156 -1.50 19.75 10.76
CA GLU A 156 -1.41 20.87 11.71
C GLU A 156 -1.81 20.46 13.14
N SER A 157 -2.74 19.52 13.28
CA SER A 157 -3.17 18.97 14.57
C SER A 157 -2.07 18.17 15.29
N ARG A 158 -1.01 17.77 14.57
CA ARG A 158 0.12 16.99 15.11
C ARG A 158 -0.32 15.75 15.89
N ALA A 159 -1.29 15.02 15.33
CA ALA A 159 -1.74 13.76 15.90
C ALA A 159 -0.59 12.76 16.03
N ASP A 160 -0.69 11.86 17.01
CA ASP A 160 0.28 10.78 17.19
C ASP A 160 0.39 9.95 15.90
N TRP A 161 1.61 9.66 15.45
CA TRP A 161 1.82 8.79 14.29
C TRP A 161 1.51 7.33 14.59
N VAL A 162 1.46 6.94 15.87
CA VAL A 162 1.11 5.60 16.29
C VAL A 162 -0.10 5.69 17.21
N LEU A 163 -1.24 5.19 16.76
CA LEU A 163 -2.50 5.35 17.48
C LEU A 163 -3.40 4.12 17.35
N PRO A 164 -4.23 3.83 18.38
CA PRO A 164 -5.24 2.80 18.30
C PRO A 164 -6.42 3.26 17.44
N LEU A 165 -6.87 2.41 16.52
CA LEU A 165 -8.05 2.69 15.71
C LEU A 165 -9.33 2.50 16.53
N LYS A 166 -10.35 3.28 16.18
CA LYS A 166 -11.70 3.20 16.75
C LYS A 166 -12.71 3.18 15.60
N ALA A 167 -13.90 2.61 15.84
CA ALA A 167 -14.98 2.64 14.87
C ALA A 167 -15.31 4.10 14.48
N GLY A 168 -15.47 4.34 13.19
CA GLY A 168 -15.61 5.67 12.59
C GLY A 168 -14.30 6.40 12.30
N PHE A 169 -13.14 5.80 12.58
CA PHE A 169 -11.85 6.41 12.22
C PHE A 169 -11.67 6.48 10.70
N SER A 170 -11.17 7.62 10.22
CA SER A 170 -10.76 7.81 8.83
C SER A 170 -9.67 8.87 8.75
N GLN A 171 -8.58 8.56 8.06
CA GLN A 171 -7.49 9.49 7.79
C GLN A 171 -6.90 9.21 6.40
N GLU A 172 -6.82 10.25 5.56
CA GLU A 172 -6.34 10.14 4.18
C GLU A 172 -4.84 9.86 4.06
N ASN A 173 -4.04 10.33 5.03
CA ASN A 173 -2.58 10.41 4.94
C ASN A 173 -2.11 10.93 3.57
N PHE A 174 -2.63 12.09 3.17
CA PHE A 174 -2.21 12.72 1.93
C PHE A 174 -0.77 13.20 2.06
N MET A 175 0.09 12.77 1.13
CA MET A 175 1.54 13.06 1.13
C MET A 175 1.87 14.43 0.52
N GLY A 176 0.86 15.18 0.08
CA GLY A 176 1.03 16.59 -0.30
C GLY A 176 0.93 17.54 0.90
N MET A 177 0.71 18.81 0.61
CA MET A 177 0.51 19.85 1.63
C MET A 177 -0.91 19.76 2.19
N ASN A 178 -1.02 19.43 3.48
CA ASN A 178 -2.28 19.30 4.22
C ASN A 178 -2.71 20.62 4.91
N ALA A 179 -1.75 21.50 5.22
CA ALA A 179 -1.96 22.86 5.71
C ALA A 179 -0.70 23.71 5.44
N SER A 180 -0.74 25.02 5.72
CA SER A 180 0.46 25.86 5.62
C SER A 180 1.56 25.29 6.53
N ASP A 181 2.74 25.01 5.97
CA ASP A 181 3.88 24.37 6.67
C ASP A 181 3.66 22.91 7.13
N TYR A 182 2.56 22.23 6.73
CA TYR A 182 2.31 20.82 7.05
C TYR A 182 2.00 19.98 5.82
N GLY A 183 2.68 18.85 5.69
CA GLY A 183 2.47 17.90 4.59
C GLY A 183 3.58 16.87 4.50
N GLY A 184 3.44 15.94 3.57
CA GLY A 184 4.40 14.86 3.41
C GLY A 184 4.31 13.79 4.50
N GLY A 185 5.38 13.00 4.59
CA GLY A 185 5.45 11.81 5.42
C GLY A 185 6.37 10.77 4.80
N THR A 186 6.60 9.68 5.55
CA THR A 186 7.15 8.46 4.95
C THR A 186 6.05 7.79 4.13
N PRO A 187 6.26 7.40 2.86
CA PRO A 187 5.18 6.90 2.02
C PRO A 187 4.77 5.45 2.32
N VAL A 188 4.50 5.18 3.59
CA VAL A 188 4.12 3.89 4.17
C VAL A 188 3.05 4.13 5.24
N VAL A 189 2.01 3.30 5.26
CA VAL A 189 1.07 3.17 6.38
C VAL A 189 0.97 1.71 6.78
N ASP A 190 0.61 1.46 8.03
CA ASP A 190 0.54 0.10 8.57
C ASP A 190 -0.62 -0.03 9.56
N VAL A 191 -1.28 -1.18 9.56
CA VAL A 191 -2.34 -1.53 10.52
C VAL A 191 -2.09 -2.94 11.02
N TRP A 192 -2.14 -3.12 12.33
CA TRP A 192 -1.90 -4.43 12.94
C TRP A 192 -2.80 -4.71 14.14
N ASN A 193 -2.96 -6.00 14.41
CA ASN A 193 -3.53 -6.51 15.65
C ASN A 193 -2.54 -7.50 16.29
N ARG A 194 -2.98 -8.21 17.34
CA ARG A 194 -2.11 -9.16 18.07
C ARG A 194 -1.62 -10.35 17.22
N ASN A 195 -2.33 -10.66 16.13
CA ASN A 195 -2.09 -11.85 15.32
C ASN A 195 -1.24 -11.54 14.08
N VAL A 196 -1.50 -10.40 13.43
CA VAL A 196 -0.87 -10.03 12.16
C VAL A 196 -0.90 -8.52 11.95
N GLY A 197 0.09 -8.02 11.21
CA GLY A 197 0.09 -6.67 10.66
C GLY A 197 0.23 -6.66 9.15
N ILE A 198 -0.31 -5.61 8.55
CA ILE A 198 -0.25 -5.33 7.11
C ILE A 198 0.18 -3.88 6.90
N GLY A 199 1.19 -3.71 6.04
CA GLY A 199 1.71 -2.40 5.65
C GLY A 199 1.65 -2.20 4.15
N VAL A 200 1.36 -0.99 3.70
CA VAL A 200 1.33 -0.63 2.27
C VAL A 200 2.01 0.70 2.01
N GLY A 201 2.52 0.89 0.79
CA GLY A 201 3.22 2.11 0.40
C GLY A 201 3.64 2.12 -1.06
N HIS A 202 4.42 3.14 -1.46
CA HIS A 202 5.00 3.22 -2.81
C HIS A 202 6.53 3.32 -2.81
N LEU A 203 7.15 2.96 -3.93
CA LEU A 203 8.60 2.81 -4.08
C LEU A 203 9.23 3.81 -5.04
N GLU A 204 8.50 4.85 -5.41
CA GLU A 204 9.05 5.93 -6.24
C GLU A 204 10.19 6.65 -5.54
N MET A 205 11.25 6.94 -6.30
CA MET A 205 12.44 7.65 -5.82
C MET A 205 12.24 9.17 -5.68
N ALA A 206 11.08 9.67 -6.11
CA ALA A 206 10.68 11.06 -5.98
C ALA A 206 9.36 11.15 -5.19
N PRO A 207 9.14 12.22 -4.42
CA PRO A 207 7.88 12.45 -3.73
C PRO A 207 6.69 12.40 -4.68
N LYS A 208 5.59 11.78 -4.26
CA LYS A 208 4.34 11.70 -5.02
C LYS A 208 3.18 12.18 -4.17
N LEU A 209 2.25 12.88 -4.81
CA LEU A 209 1.02 13.39 -4.20
C LEU A 209 -0.04 12.30 -4.11
N ILE A 210 0.28 11.21 -3.42
CA ILE A 210 -0.64 10.11 -3.15
C ILE A 210 -1.35 10.31 -1.82
N SER A 211 -2.48 9.64 -1.63
CA SER A 211 -3.08 9.38 -0.31
C SER A 211 -2.76 7.95 0.11
N LEU A 212 -2.57 7.75 1.42
CA LEU A 212 -2.38 6.45 2.06
C LEU A 212 -3.52 6.22 3.07
N PRO A 213 -4.79 6.15 2.60
CA PRO A 213 -5.93 6.19 3.51
C PRO A 213 -5.90 5.02 4.48
N VAL A 214 -6.25 5.28 5.74
CA VAL A 214 -6.53 4.28 6.77
C VAL A 214 -7.91 4.56 7.33
N SER A 215 -8.75 3.53 7.42
CA SER A 215 -10.10 3.66 7.97
C SER A 215 -10.49 2.46 8.82
N MET A 216 -11.34 2.68 9.81
CA MET A 216 -12.00 1.65 10.59
C MET A 216 -13.46 2.06 10.74
N MET A 217 -14.28 1.73 9.73
CA MET A 217 -15.69 2.16 9.70
C MET A 217 -16.55 1.39 10.71
N ASP A 218 -16.24 0.12 10.94
CA ASP A 218 -16.91 -0.74 11.92
C ASP A 218 -15.95 -1.19 13.02
N SER A 219 -16.45 -1.98 13.97
CA SER A 219 -15.66 -2.47 15.10
C SER A 219 -14.90 -3.76 14.81
N THR A 220 -14.95 -4.30 13.60
CA THR A 220 -14.42 -5.63 13.27
C THR A 220 -13.31 -5.61 12.24
N SER A 221 -13.20 -4.52 11.48
CA SER A 221 -12.29 -4.43 10.36
C SER A 221 -11.70 -3.02 10.21
N ALA A 222 -10.48 -2.97 9.69
CA ALA A 222 -9.83 -1.74 9.27
C ALA A 222 -9.31 -1.90 7.84
N SER A 223 -9.30 -0.83 7.05
CA SER A 223 -8.78 -0.81 5.70
C SER A 223 -7.60 0.16 5.57
N LEU A 224 -6.75 -0.15 4.59
CA LEU A 224 -5.63 0.68 4.16
C LEU A 224 -5.40 0.51 2.67
N GLY A 225 -4.75 1.48 2.02
CA GLY A 225 -4.42 1.36 0.59
C GLY A 225 -3.51 2.49 0.09
N VAL A 226 -3.20 2.47 -1.20
CA VAL A 226 -2.45 3.53 -1.89
C VAL A 226 -3.33 4.12 -2.98
N GLN A 227 -3.60 5.42 -2.91
CA GLN A 227 -4.46 6.11 -3.88
C GLN A 227 -3.72 7.25 -4.58
N PHE A 228 -3.91 7.38 -5.90
CA PHE A 228 -3.39 8.50 -6.66
C PHE A 228 -4.47 9.12 -7.53
N LYS A 229 -4.76 10.39 -7.26
CA LYS A 229 -5.68 11.21 -8.07
C LYS A 229 -4.90 11.79 -9.23
N MET A 230 -5.42 11.62 -10.44
CA MET A 230 -4.81 12.16 -11.65
C MET A 230 -5.85 12.38 -12.74
N LYS A 231 -5.47 12.91 -13.89
CA LYS A 231 -6.34 12.89 -15.09
C LYS A 231 -5.53 12.42 -16.27
N LYS A 232 -5.95 11.32 -16.90
CA LYS A 232 -5.36 10.80 -18.12
C LYS A 232 -6.43 10.21 -19.03
N THR A 233 -6.49 10.70 -20.26
CA THR A 233 -7.28 10.07 -21.31
C THR A 233 -6.43 8.99 -21.98
N LEU A 234 -6.99 7.79 -22.12
CA LEU A 234 -6.41 6.67 -22.86
C LEU A 234 -7.15 6.49 -24.17
N LYS A 235 -6.47 6.67 -25.30
CA LYS A 235 -6.97 6.27 -26.62
C LYS A 235 -6.96 4.75 -26.77
N ALA A 236 -7.61 4.23 -27.80
CA ALA A 236 -7.57 2.81 -28.14
C ALA A 236 -6.11 2.30 -28.21
N GLY A 237 -5.80 1.23 -27.47
CA GLY A 237 -4.47 0.63 -27.37
C GLY A 237 -3.50 1.32 -26.41
N GLU A 238 -3.80 2.52 -25.90
CA GLU A 238 -2.93 3.20 -24.93
C GLU A 238 -3.04 2.59 -23.54
N SER A 239 -1.97 2.73 -22.76
CA SER A 239 -1.88 2.19 -21.41
C SER A 239 -1.57 3.25 -20.35
N LEU A 240 -2.13 3.05 -19.17
CA LEU A 240 -1.69 3.63 -17.91
C LEU A 240 -0.88 2.59 -17.15
N ILE A 241 0.28 2.98 -16.62
CA ILE A 241 1.07 2.17 -15.69
C ILE A 241 1.08 2.91 -14.34
N THR A 242 0.71 2.22 -13.27
CA THR A 242 0.69 2.78 -11.92
C THR A 242 2.09 2.86 -11.31
N LEU A 243 2.21 3.61 -10.21
CA LEU A 243 3.46 3.64 -9.45
C LEU A 243 3.75 2.23 -8.89
N PRO A 244 5.03 1.83 -8.74
CA PRO A 244 5.36 0.62 -8.00
C PRO A 244 4.94 0.80 -6.54
N THR A 245 4.00 -0.02 -6.09
CA THR A 245 3.52 -0.08 -4.71
C THR A 245 3.97 -1.37 -4.04
N PHE A 246 3.76 -1.51 -2.74
CA PHE A 246 4.03 -2.76 -2.05
C PHE A 246 2.96 -3.06 -1.00
N VAL A 247 2.85 -4.34 -0.68
CA VAL A 247 2.18 -4.84 0.52
C VAL A 247 3.19 -5.68 1.32
N SER A 248 3.18 -5.51 2.63
CA SER A 248 4.04 -6.20 3.59
C SER A 248 3.19 -6.87 4.67
N VAL A 249 3.64 -8.02 5.16
CA VAL A 249 3.04 -8.69 6.32
C VAL A 249 4.06 -8.87 7.43
N HIS A 250 3.62 -8.72 8.68
CA HIS A 250 4.50 -8.87 9.82
C HIS A 250 3.76 -9.34 11.07
N ARG A 251 4.54 -9.57 12.11
CA ARG A 251 4.06 -9.83 13.47
C ARG A 251 4.69 -8.81 14.39
N GLY A 252 3.90 -8.31 15.33
CA GLY A 252 4.30 -7.20 16.18
C GLY A 252 3.81 -5.89 15.58
N ASP A 253 4.66 -4.88 15.61
CA ASP A 253 4.32 -3.53 15.16
C ASP A 253 4.94 -3.21 13.79
N TYR A 254 4.64 -2.01 13.31
CA TYR A 254 5.03 -1.46 12.00
C TYR A 254 6.54 -1.37 11.73
N PHE A 255 7.43 -1.58 12.72
CA PHE A 255 8.87 -1.40 12.54
C PHE A 255 9.45 -2.32 11.46
N GLN A 256 8.96 -3.55 11.35
CA GLN A 256 9.43 -4.48 10.32
C GLN A 256 9.13 -3.94 8.91
N THR A 257 7.92 -3.44 8.68
CA THR A 257 7.53 -2.81 7.41
C THR A 257 8.44 -1.64 7.06
N LEU A 258 8.70 -0.72 8.02
CA LEU A 258 9.57 0.43 7.79
C LEU A 258 11.03 0.04 7.56
N ALA A 259 11.53 -0.96 8.28
CA ALA A 259 12.89 -1.47 8.11
C ALA A 259 13.09 -2.08 6.72
N ASP A 260 12.14 -2.90 6.26
CA ASP A 260 12.19 -3.49 4.92
C ASP A 260 12.00 -2.46 3.83
N TYR A 261 11.10 -1.49 4.01
CA TYR A 261 10.95 -0.35 3.10
C TYR A 261 12.27 0.42 2.95
N ARG A 262 12.92 0.80 4.08
CA ARG A 262 14.22 1.47 4.06
C ARG A 262 15.27 0.64 3.31
N ARG A 263 15.38 -0.65 3.64
CA ARG A 263 16.34 -1.56 2.99
C ARG A 263 16.11 -1.66 1.48
N LEU A 264 14.84 -1.72 1.04
CA LEU A 264 14.48 -1.78 -0.36
C LEU A 264 14.84 -0.47 -1.07
N MET A 265 14.49 0.68 -0.49
CA MET A 265 14.79 1.98 -1.08
C MET A 265 16.30 2.25 -1.18
N ILE A 266 17.11 1.75 -0.23
CA ILE A 266 18.58 1.78 -0.35
C ILE A 266 19.04 1.00 -1.59
N LYS A 267 18.50 -0.20 -1.82
CA LYS A 267 18.82 -0.97 -3.04
C LYS A 267 18.36 -0.28 -4.33
N LYS A 268 17.29 0.51 -4.28
CA LYS A 268 16.87 1.37 -5.41
C LYS A 268 17.76 2.60 -5.63
N GLY A 269 18.68 2.87 -4.70
CA GLY A 269 19.67 3.94 -4.82
C GLY A 269 19.53 5.08 -3.83
N ILE A 270 18.65 5.00 -2.82
CA ILE A 270 18.68 5.98 -1.73
C ILE A 270 19.99 5.80 -0.96
N ALA A 271 20.82 6.84 -0.97
CA ALA A 271 22.07 6.86 -0.21
C ALA A 271 21.87 7.63 1.10
N PHE A 272 22.26 7.01 2.21
CA PHE A 272 22.44 7.70 3.48
C PHE A 272 23.93 8.02 3.60
N HIS A 273 24.28 9.29 3.48
CA HIS A 273 25.66 9.74 3.66
C HIS A 273 26.02 9.76 5.16
N GLU A 274 27.27 9.45 5.47
CA GLU A 274 27.84 9.69 6.80
C GLU A 274 27.66 11.17 7.14
N PRO A 275 26.95 11.51 8.23
CA PRO A 275 26.82 12.90 8.64
C PRO A 275 28.20 13.43 9.05
N PRO A 276 28.59 14.64 8.62
CA PRO A 276 29.85 15.24 9.05
C PRO A 276 29.84 15.49 10.57
N ALA A 277 31.02 15.57 11.18
CA ALA A 277 31.15 15.81 12.63
C ALA A 277 30.39 17.08 13.09
N SER A 278 30.31 18.10 12.23
CA SER A 278 29.58 19.35 12.50
C SER A 278 28.07 19.14 12.69
N THR A 279 27.47 18.06 12.20
CA THR A 279 26.05 17.74 12.46
C THR A 279 25.79 17.38 13.92
N TYR A 280 26.84 17.03 14.68
CA TYR A 280 26.75 16.76 16.11
C TYR A 280 27.15 17.97 16.98
N GLU A 281 27.54 19.09 16.37
CA GLU A 281 27.80 20.34 17.09
C GLU A 281 26.48 21.00 17.54
N PRO A 282 26.49 21.82 18.60
CA PRO A 282 25.31 22.57 19.02
C PRO A 282 24.77 23.48 17.91
N GLU A 283 23.47 23.41 17.63
CA GLU A 283 22.78 24.31 16.72
C GLU A 283 21.79 25.23 17.46
N TRP A 284 21.68 26.48 17.00
CA TRP A 284 20.66 27.42 17.49
C TRP A 284 19.46 27.41 16.55
N CYS A 285 18.31 26.99 17.07
CA CYS A 285 17.05 27.01 16.34
C CYS A 285 16.18 28.18 16.81
N ALA A 286 15.91 29.13 15.92
CA ALA A 286 15.06 30.28 16.23
C ALA A 286 13.54 29.97 16.09
N TRP A 287 13.16 28.73 15.79
CA TRP A 287 11.75 28.36 15.57
C TRP A 287 10.84 28.72 16.77
N GLY A 288 11.34 28.56 18.00
CA GLY A 288 10.60 28.87 19.23
C GLY A 288 10.28 30.35 19.47
N TYR A 289 10.88 31.27 18.70
CA TYR A 289 10.54 32.69 18.73
C TYR A 289 9.29 33.04 17.92
N GLU A 290 8.72 32.05 17.21
CA GLU A 290 7.57 32.19 16.34
C GLU A 290 7.76 33.32 15.30
N ARG A 291 6.72 34.13 15.06
CA ARG A 291 6.71 35.14 13.99
C ARG A 291 6.96 36.58 14.49
N LYS A 292 7.03 36.80 15.80
CA LYS A 292 7.10 38.14 16.42
C LYS A 292 8.32 38.29 17.32
N PHE A 293 9.50 38.29 16.72
CA PHE A 293 10.76 38.46 17.43
C PHE A 293 11.54 39.68 16.90
N THR A 294 12.48 40.16 17.70
CA THR A 294 13.46 41.17 17.30
C THR A 294 14.83 40.53 17.10
N MET A 295 15.67 41.13 16.25
CA MET A 295 17.04 40.65 16.07
C MET A 295 17.80 40.62 17.40
N ASP A 296 17.58 41.59 18.28
CA ASP A 296 18.20 41.64 19.60
C ASP A 296 17.82 40.42 20.46
N GLN A 297 16.57 39.94 20.38
CA GLN A 297 16.16 38.73 21.13
C GLN A 297 16.92 37.47 20.66
N VAL A 298 17.19 37.36 19.36
CA VAL A 298 17.98 36.24 18.82
C VAL A 298 19.45 36.38 19.21
N VAL A 299 20.04 37.55 18.97
CA VAL A 299 21.47 37.82 19.21
C VAL A 299 21.82 37.69 20.69
N ASN A 300 20.99 38.20 21.59
CA ASN A 300 21.22 38.11 23.03
C ASN A 300 21.09 36.68 23.59
N THR A 301 20.56 35.73 22.80
CA THR A 301 20.38 34.31 23.19
C THR A 301 21.42 33.39 22.55
N LEU A 302 22.36 33.93 21.77
CA LEU A 302 23.58 33.25 21.38
C LEU A 302 24.59 33.45 22.54
N PRO A 303 24.68 32.58 23.56
CA PRO A 303 25.77 32.71 24.51
C PRO A 303 27.09 32.58 23.74
N MET A 304 27.97 33.57 23.92
CA MET A 304 29.40 33.35 23.78
C MET A 304 29.88 32.69 25.09
N ALA A 305 29.94 31.37 25.12
CA ALA A 305 30.73 30.60 26.09
C ALA A 305 30.99 29.20 25.55
#